data_AF-A0A392NMZ0-F1
#
_entry.id   AF-A0A392NMZ0-F1
#
_cell.length_a   1.000
_cell.length_b   1.000
_cell.length_c   1.000
_cell.angle_alpha   90.00
_cell.angle_beta   90.00
_cell.angle_gamma   90.00
#
_symmetry.space_group_name_H-M   'P 1'
#
loop_
_entity.id
_entity.type
_entity.pdbx_description
1 polymer ?
#
loop_
_entity_poly.entity_id
_entity_poly.type
_entity_poly.pdbx_seq_one_letter_code
_entity_poly.pdbx_strand_id
1 'polypeptide(L)'
;MREPQMCNIVGKIKLDAKNAKEFKEKINDEYRVNMILDNLPLVVPIKRNDQDSTVYQLGFHVGLKGQYTGSKEEKHFIHNHLAFTVKYHRDVQTESARIVGFEVKPFSVKHEYDGKWDEKKTRLTTCDPHAKHTVVNNNSPQEVEENKEIIFTYDVDFQVRL
;
A
#
# COMPACT_ATOMS: atom_id res chain seq x y z
N MET A 1 20.90 -4.35 -6.53
CA MET A 1 19.71 -4.76 -7.32
C MET A 1 18.55 -5.30 -6.47
N ARG A 2 18.79 -6.03 -5.37
CA ARG A 2 17.76 -6.36 -4.35
C ARG A 2 17.87 -5.41 -3.15
N GLU A 3 17.77 -4.12 -3.42
CA GLU A 3 17.89 -3.09 -2.39
C GLU A 3 16.49 -2.68 -1.94
N PRO A 4 16.18 -2.76 -0.63
CA PRO A 4 14.91 -2.29 -0.11
C PRO A 4 14.69 -0.84 -0.50
N GLN A 5 13.46 -0.54 -0.92
CA GLN A 5 13.03 0.81 -1.23
C GLN A 5 11.92 1.20 -0.26
N MET A 6 11.91 2.46 0.14
CA MET A 6 10.99 2.95 1.15
C MET A 6 10.41 4.29 0.70
N CYS A 7 9.11 4.46 0.91
CA CYS A 7 8.29 5.64 0.65
C CYS A 7 8.52 6.22 -0.76
N ASN A 8 8.52 5.37 -1.78
CA ASN A 8 8.59 5.84 -3.16
C ASN A 8 7.28 6.50 -3.56
N ILE A 9 7.33 7.76 -4.00
CA ILE A 9 6.17 8.48 -4.53
C ILE A 9 5.90 8.03 -5.96
N VAL A 10 4.68 7.53 -6.21
CA VAL A 10 4.19 7.22 -7.55
C VAL A 10 3.65 8.48 -8.22
N GLY A 11 2.89 9.28 -7.47
CA GLY A 11 2.31 10.51 -7.96
C GLY A 11 1.25 11.07 -7.01
N LYS A 12 0.78 12.27 -7.35
CA LYS A 12 -0.29 12.96 -6.65
C LYS A 12 -1.44 13.22 -7.61
N ILE A 13 -2.66 12.89 -7.18
CA ILE A 13 -3.88 13.21 -7.91
C ILE A 13 -4.76 14.11 -7.07
N LYS A 14 -5.52 15.00 -7.70
CA LYS A 14 -6.62 15.73 -7.06
C LYS A 14 -7.93 15.11 -7.54
N LEU A 15 -8.79 14.73 -6.60
CA LEU A 15 -10.09 14.17 -6.92
C LEU A 15 -11.06 15.26 -7.38
N ASP A 16 -11.66 15.08 -8.54
CA ASP A 16 -12.89 15.76 -8.91
C ASP A 16 -14.11 14.96 -8.39
N ALA A 17 -15.31 15.52 -8.55
CA ALA A 17 -16.54 14.89 -8.08
C ALA A 17 -16.76 13.49 -8.69
N LYS A 18 -16.39 13.33 -9.97
CA LYS A 18 -16.56 12.07 -10.70
C LYS A 18 -15.63 10.99 -10.15
N ASN A 19 -14.35 11.28 -10.04
CA ASN A 19 -13.32 10.37 -9.54
C ASN A 19 -13.57 10.00 -8.08
N ALA A 20 -13.98 10.96 -7.24
CA ALA A 20 -14.35 10.68 -5.85
C ALA A 20 -15.52 9.69 -5.78
N LYS A 21 -16.56 9.89 -6.60
CA LYS A 21 -17.70 8.97 -6.69
C LYS A 21 -17.28 7.58 -7.16
N GLU A 22 -16.49 7.49 -8.23
CA GLU A 22 -16.02 6.20 -8.77
C GLU A 22 -15.16 5.43 -7.75
N PHE A 23 -14.31 6.10 -6.98
CA PHE A 23 -13.55 5.44 -5.91
C PHE A 23 -14.46 4.92 -4.81
N LYS A 24 -15.47 5.70 -4.38
CA LYS A 24 -16.44 5.26 -3.38
C LYS A 24 -17.25 4.05 -3.87
N GLU A 25 -17.68 4.04 -5.13
CA GLU A 25 -18.37 2.90 -5.75
C GLU A 25 -17.47 1.65 -5.78
N LYS A 26 -16.22 1.78 -6.24
CA LYS A 26 -15.25 0.66 -6.23
C LYS A 26 -14.99 0.12 -4.83
N ILE A 27 -14.98 0.99 -3.81
CA ILE A 27 -14.83 0.55 -2.41
C ILE A 27 -16.09 -0.20 -1.94
N ASN A 28 -17.29 0.28 -2.30
CA ASN A 28 -18.55 -0.39 -1.98
C ASN A 28 -18.68 -1.77 -2.64
N ASP A 29 -18.21 -1.88 -3.89
CA ASP A 29 -18.23 -3.12 -4.68
C ASP A 29 -17.06 -4.06 -4.34
N GLU A 30 -16.31 -3.75 -3.27
CA GLU A 30 -15.16 -4.51 -2.80
C GLU A 30 -14.07 -4.74 -3.86
N TYR A 31 -13.94 -3.81 -4.81
CA TYR A 31 -13.06 -3.95 -5.97
C TYR A 31 -11.61 -4.23 -5.54
N ARG A 32 -10.98 -5.21 -6.18
CA ARG A 32 -9.62 -5.65 -5.88
C ARG A 32 -8.67 -5.32 -7.01
N VAL A 33 -7.51 -4.80 -6.65
CA VAL A 33 -6.39 -4.58 -7.56
C VAL A 33 -5.53 -5.85 -7.55
N ASN A 34 -5.39 -6.46 -8.74
CA ASN A 34 -4.54 -7.61 -8.97
C ASN A 34 -3.29 -7.18 -9.73
N MET A 35 -2.14 -7.74 -9.35
CA MET A 35 -0.86 -7.52 -10.03
C MET A 35 -0.14 -8.87 -10.14
N ILE A 36 0.81 -8.96 -11.07
CA ILE A 36 1.63 -10.16 -11.28
C ILE A 36 3.09 -9.74 -11.36
N LEU A 37 3.97 -10.53 -10.74
CA LEU A 37 5.42 -10.38 -10.83
C LEU A 37 6.04 -11.75 -11.09
N ASP A 38 6.79 -11.90 -12.18
CA ASP A 38 7.42 -13.18 -12.57
C ASP A 38 6.43 -14.37 -12.54
N ASN A 39 5.26 -14.14 -13.11
CA ASN A 39 4.14 -15.10 -13.17
C ASN A 39 3.55 -15.51 -11.81
N LEU A 40 3.89 -14.80 -10.71
CA LEU A 40 3.28 -14.97 -9.40
C LEU A 40 2.24 -13.88 -9.14
N PRO A 41 1.03 -14.23 -8.65
CA PRO A 41 0.02 -13.26 -8.32
C PRO A 41 0.40 -12.50 -7.04
N LEU A 42 0.03 -11.23 -7.00
CA LEU A 42 0.09 -10.43 -5.78
C LEU A 42 -0.92 -10.95 -4.75
N VAL A 43 -0.46 -11.18 -3.53
CA VAL A 43 -1.31 -11.67 -2.44
C VAL A 43 -1.21 -10.82 -1.17
N VAL A 44 -2.31 -10.74 -0.43
CA VAL A 44 -2.34 -10.16 0.93
C VAL A 44 -2.29 -11.31 1.94
N PRO A 45 -1.22 -11.42 2.75
CA PRO A 45 -1.15 -12.41 3.82
C PRO A 45 -2.03 -12.01 5.02
N ILE A 46 -2.93 -12.90 5.43
CA ILE A 46 -3.80 -12.73 6.59
C ILE A 46 -3.43 -13.80 7.61
N LYS A 47 -2.88 -13.37 8.75
CA LYS A 47 -2.63 -14.24 9.90
C LYS A 47 -3.96 -14.57 10.57
N ARG A 48 -4.21 -15.86 10.76
CA ARG A 48 -5.33 -16.34 11.56
C ARG A 48 -4.94 -16.29 13.04
N ASN A 49 -5.86 -15.84 13.89
CA ASN A 49 -5.61 -15.79 15.34
C ASN A 49 -5.79 -17.16 16.00
N ASP A 50 -6.56 -18.04 15.37
CA ASP A 50 -6.97 -19.36 15.87
C ASP A 50 -6.01 -20.49 15.47
N GLN A 51 -5.20 -20.28 14.43
CA GLN A 51 -4.22 -21.23 13.93
C GLN A 51 -2.95 -20.46 13.56
N ASP A 52 -1.77 -21.02 13.82
CA ASP A 52 -0.49 -20.48 13.34
C ASP A 52 -0.33 -20.67 11.82
N SER A 53 -1.39 -20.35 11.08
CA SER A 53 -1.52 -20.48 9.65
C SER A 53 -1.80 -19.11 9.03
N THR A 54 -1.19 -18.87 7.87
CA THR A 54 -1.40 -17.65 7.09
C THR A 54 -2.23 -17.99 5.87
N VAL A 55 -3.35 -17.30 5.69
CA VAL A 55 -4.16 -17.37 4.48
C VAL A 55 -3.73 -16.28 3.52
N TYR A 56 -3.62 -16.60 2.25
CA TYR A 56 -3.25 -15.65 1.21
C TYR A 56 -4.48 -15.32 0.37
N GLN A 57 -4.82 -14.04 0.28
CA GLN A 57 -5.89 -13.57 -0.60
C GLN A 57 -5.30 -12.90 -1.84
N LEU A 58 -5.90 -13.13 -3.01
CA LEU A 58 -5.44 -12.55 -4.27
C LEU A 58 -5.77 -11.04 -4.33
N GLY A 59 -4.77 -10.22 -4.63
CA GLY A 59 -4.92 -8.77 -4.74
C GLY A 59 -5.34 -8.09 -3.44
N PHE A 60 -5.41 -6.77 -3.47
CA PHE A 60 -5.84 -5.95 -2.33
C PHE A 60 -7.06 -5.10 -2.70
N HIS A 61 -7.91 -4.76 -1.73
CA HIS A 61 -9.05 -3.89 -1.98
C HIS A 61 -8.59 -2.47 -2.29
N VAL A 62 -9.29 -1.76 -3.19
CA VAL A 62 -8.99 -0.35 -3.51
C VAL A 62 -9.01 0.54 -2.27
N GLY A 63 -9.84 0.21 -1.29
CA GLY A 63 -9.95 0.94 -0.03
C GLY A 63 -10.79 0.18 0.99
N LEU A 64 -11.24 0.88 2.02
CA LEU A 64 -12.08 0.34 3.08
C LEU A 64 -13.11 1.37 3.52
N LYS A 65 -14.20 0.88 4.09
CA LYS A 65 -15.18 1.71 4.80
C LYS A 65 -14.86 1.69 6.29
N GLY A 66 -14.99 2.82 6.95
CA GLY A 66 -14.69 2.94 8.37
C GLY A 66 -15.38 4.13 9.00
N GLN A 67 -15.20 4.25 10.32
CA GLN A 67 -15.76 5.33 11.11
C GLN A 67 -14.65 5.90 11.98
N TYR A 68 -14.63 7.22 12.15
CA TYR A 68 -13.77 7.85 13.15
C TYR A 68 -14.25 7.54 14.56
N THR A 69 -13.32 7.41 15.50
CA THR A 69 -13.63 7.22 16.92
C THR A 69 -14.55 8.35 17.40
N GLY A 70 -15.75 8.01 17.86
CA GLY A 70 -16.74 8.99 18.34
C GLY A 70 -17.70 9.53 17.27
N SER A 71 -17.55 9.13 16.01
CA SER A 71 -18.52 9.41 14.94
C SER A 71 -19.28 8.14 14.55
N LYS A 72 -20.56 8.29 14.20
CA LYS A 72 -21.38 7.23 13.58
C LYS A 72 -21.39 7.32 12.05
N GLU A 73 -20.75 8.33 11.48
CA GLU A 73 -20.73 8.55 10.04
C GLU A 73 -19.72 7.58 9.38
N GLU A 74 -20.22 6.71 8.51
CA GLU A 74 -19.39 5.86 7.67
C GLU A 74 -18.70 6.70 6.58
N LYS A 75 -17.39 6.55 6.47
CA LYS A 75 -16.53 7.22 5.50
C LYS A 75 -15.78 6.18 4.66
N HIS A 76 -15.36 6.61 3.46
CA HIS A 76 -14.57 5.81 2.53
C HIS A 76 -13.11 6.25 2.58
N PHE A 77 -12.23 5.28 2.76
CA PHE A 77 -10.79 5.47 2.82
C PHE A 77 -10.11 4.69 1.72
N ILE A 78 -9.13 5.29 1.04
CA ILE A 78 -8.40 4.64 -0.05
C ILE A 78 -7.10 3.99 0.46
N HIS A 79 -6.73 2.84 -0.08
CA HIS A 79 -5.39 2.29 0.10
C HIS A 79 -4.43 2.95 -0.88
N ASN A 80 -3.68 3.94 -0.40
CA ASN A 80 -2.77 4.74 -1.21
C ASN A 80 -1.29 4.48 -0.91
N HIS A 81 -0.96 3.70 0.11
CA HIS A 81 0.40 3.22 0.37
C HIS A 81 0.46 1.70 0.32
N LEU A 82 1.36 1.14 -0.50
CA LEU A 82 1.51 -0.31 -0.69
C LEU A 82 2.89 -0.77 -0.22
N ALA A 83 2.95 -1.57 0.84
CA ALA A 83 4.21 -2.19 1.25
C ALA A 83 4.36 -3.57 0.61
N PHE A 84 5.19 -3.67 -0.42
CA PHE A 84 5.45 -4.92 -1.12
C PHE A 84 6.56 -5.73 -0.44
N THR A 85 6.42 -7.05 -0.48
CA THR A 85 7.45 -8.00 -0.06
C THR A 85 7.66 -9.02 -1.18
N VAL A 86 8.84 -8.98 -1.78
CA VAL A 86 9.26 -9.92 -2.82
C VAL A 86 10.10 -11.01 -2.17
N LYS A 87 9.52 -12.22 -2.09
CA LYS A 87 10.21 -13.39 -1.55
C LYS A 87 10.98 -14.08 -2.67
N TYR A 88 12.21 -14.47 -2.40
CA TYR A 88 13.05 -15.16 -3.38
C TYR A 88 13.81 -16.32 -2.77
N HIS A 89 14.01 -17.37 -3.55
CA HIS A 89 14.94 -18.44 -3.25
C HIS A 89 16.26 -18.15 -3.94
N ARG A 90 17.38 -18.41 -3.24
CA ARG A 90 18.73 -18.23 -3.78
C ARG A 90 19.43 -19.58 -3.85
N ASP A 91 19.89 -19.93 -5.04
CA ASP A 91 20.76 -21.08 -5.24
C ASP A 91 22.19 -20.68 -4.85
N VAL A 92 22.78 -21.43 -3.91
CA VAL A 92 24.11 -21.17 -3.38
C VAL A 92 25.21 -21.59 -4.36
N GLN A 93 24.95 -22.57 -5.22
CA GLN A 93 25.94 -23.08 -6.18
C GLN A 93 26.05 -22.20 -7.42
N THR A 94 24.91 -21.72 -7.92
CA THR A 94 24.85 -20.91 -9.16
C THR A 94 24.77 -19.41 -8.89
N GLU A 95 24.62 -19.00 -7.63
CA GLU A 95 24.30 -17.64 -7.19
C GLU A 95 23.03 -17.03 -7.82
N SER A 96 22.24 -17.85 -8.51
CA SER A 96 20.99 -17.42 -9.13
C SER A 96 19.90 -17.20 -8.08
N ALA A 97 18.92 -16.38 -8.42
CA ALA A 97 17.76 -16.12 -7.56
C ALA A 97 16.48 -16.21 -8.37
N ARG A 98 15.45 -16.82 -7.76
CA ARG A 98 14.12 -16.95 -8.34
C ARG A 98 13.10 -16.37 -7.39
N ILE A 99 12.14 -15.59 -7.91
CA ILE A 99 11.03 -15.08 -7.11
C ILE A 99 10.08 -16.24 -6.79
N VAL A 100 9.71 -16.35 -5.51
CA VAL A 100 8.84 -17.42 -4.99
C VAL A 100 7.63 -16.88 -4.23
N GLY A 101 7.52 -15.56 -4.07
CA GLY A 101 6.34 -14.94 -3.48
C GLY A 101 6.28 -13.44 -3.76
N PHE A 102 5.07 -12.94 -3.96
CA PHE A 102 4.79 -11.53 -4.18
C PHE A 102 3.65 -11.09 -3.26
N GLU A 103 4.01 -10.45 -2.16
CA GLU A 103 3.08 -10.09 -1.10
C GLU A 103 2.91 -8.57 -1.01
N VAL A 104 1.73 -8.13 -0.56
CA VAL A 104 1.45 -6.71 -0.29
C VAL A 104 0.72 -6.54 1.03
N LYS A 105 1.08 -5.50 1.77
CA LYS A 105 0.28 -4.95 2.85
C LYS A 105 -0.21 -3.56 2.45
N PRO A 106 -1.52 -3.37 2.19
CA PRO A 106 -2.06 -2.07 1.83
C PRO A 106 -2.30 -1.22 3.07
N PHE A 107 -2.12 0.09 2.94
CA PHE A 107 -2.38 1.08 3.99
C PHE A 107 -3.13 2.28 3.44
N SER A 108 -4.00 2.84 4.27
CA SER A 108 -4.61 4.14 4.03
C SER A 108 -3.89 5.18 4.87
N VAL A 109 -3.29 6.17 4.23
CA VAL A 109 -2.50 7.20 4.93
C VAL A 109 -2.68 8.54 4.24
N LYS A 110 -3.15 9.53 5.02
CA LYS A 110 -3.19 10.91 4.59
C LYS A 110 -1.79 11.48 4.64
N HIS A 111 -1.10 11.43 3.51
CA HIS A 111 0.28 11.91 3.44
C HIS A 111 0.36 13.43 3.63
N GLU A 112 1.33 13.85 4.43
CA GLU A 112 1.66 15.24 4.70
C GLU A 112 3.09 15.53 4.22
N TYR A 113 3.32 16.78 3.80
CA TYR A 113 4.60 17.27 3.30
C TYR A 113 4.71 18.77 3.53
N ASP A 114 5.94 19.26 3.67
CA ASP A 114 6.20 20.68 3.87
C ASP A 114 6.42 21.41 2.54
N GLY A 115 5.88 22.63 2.45
CA GLY A 115 6.11 23.52 1.31
C GLY A 115 5.28 23.21 0.06
N LYS A 116 5.82 23.57 -1.11
CA LYS A 116 5.14 23.36 -2.41
C LYS A 116 5.47 21.98 -2.96
N TRP A 117 4.45 21.33 -3.52
CA TRP A 117 4.61 20.05 -4.20
C TRP A 117 5.55 20.17 -5.42
N ASP A 118 6.60 19.36 -5.42
CA ASP A 118 7.52 19.10 -6.51
C ASP A 118 7.66 17.57 -6.65
N GLU A 119 7.31 17.03 -7.82
CA GLU A 119 7.29 15.58 -8.07
C GLU A 119 8.61 14.87 -7.78
N LYS A 120 9.74 15.57 -7.88
CA LYS A 120 11.09 14.98 -7.72
C LYS A 120 11.71 15.28 -6.37
N LYS A 121 11.25 16.31 -5.67
CA LYS A 121 11.90 16.82 -4.45
C LYS A 121 11.05 16.75 -3.20
N THR A 122 9.73 16.57 -3.34
CA THR A 122 8.85 16.53 -2.18
C THR A 122 9.23 15.36 -1.29
N ARG A 123 9.39 15.66 0.01
CA ARG A 123 9.57 14.66 1.05
C ARG A 123 8.29 14.60 1.86
N LEU A 124 7.81 13.40 2.10
CA LEU A 124 6.66 13.17 2.96
C LEU A 124 7.14 13.11 4.41
N THR A 125 6.37 13.66 5.34
CA THR A 125 6.64 13.56 6.78
C THR A 125 6.05 12.27 7.37
N THR A 126 4.96 11.82 6.75
CA THR A 126 4.21 10.60 7.11
C THR A 126 4.91 9.30 6.74
N CYS A 127 5.83 9.32 5.78
CA CYS A 127 6.81 8.26 5.58
C CYS A 127 8.12 8.89 5.14
N ASP A 128 9.23 8.57 5.80
CA ASP A 128 10.55 9.13 5.47
C ASP A 128 11.64 8.07 5.60
N PRO A 129 12.30 7.70 4.48
CA PRO A 129 13.41 6.75 4.46
C PRO A 129 14.58 7.16 5.37
N HIS A 130 14.84 8.47 5.49
CA HIS A 130 15.99 8.99 6.24
C HIS A 130 15.76 8.92 7.75
N ALA A 131 14.52 9.19 8.17
CA ALA A 131 14.09 9.05 9.56
C ALA A 131 13.69 7.61 9.92
N LYS A 132 13.73 6.66 8.96
CA LYS A 132 13.19 5.29 9.08
C LYS A 132 11.74 5.27 9.57
N HIS A 133 10.96 6.28 9.19
CA HIS A 133 9.56 6.39 9.54
C HIS A 133 8.72 5.67 8.49
N THR A 134 8.25 4.47 8.83
CA THR A 134 7.39 3.66 7.96
C THR A 134 5.92 3.96 8.22
N VAL A 135 5.08 3.72 7.21
CA VAL A 135 3.63 3.84 7.40
C VAL A 135 3.16 2.77 8.38
N VAL A 136 2.45 3.20 9.41
CA VAL A 136 1.87 2.35 10.45
C VAL A 136 0.37 2.59 10.54
N ASN A 137 -0.37 1.65 11.11
CA ASN A 137 -1.83 1.75 11.25
C ASN A 137 -2.30 2.95 12.11
N ASN A 138 -1.40 3.64 12.81
CA ASN A 138 -1.73 4.85 13.60
C ASN A 138 -1.75 6.14 12.78
N ASN A 139 -1.29 6.12 11.52
CA ASN A 139 -1.39 7.31 10.68
C ASN A 139 -2.87 7.62 10.38
N SER A 140 -3.20 8.92 10.24
CA SER A 140 -4.55 9.31 9.85
C SER A 140 -4.86 8.74 8.46
N PRO A 141 -6.01 8.05 8.26
CA PRO A 141 -6.33 7.45 6.99
C PRO A 141 -6.71 8.51 5.94
N GLN A 142 -6.55 8.16 4.67
CA GLN A 142 -6.86 9.04 3.54
C GLN A 142 -8.32 8.88 3.13
N GLU A 143 -9.15 9.86 3.50
CA GLU A 143 -10.54 9.93 3.03
C GLU A 143 -10.62 10.20 1.52
N VAL A 144 -11.63 9.59 0.88
CA VAL A 144 -12.00 9.84 -0.51
C VAL A 144 -13.08 10.90 -0.55
N GLU A 145 -12.72 12.14 -0.85
CA GLU A 145 -13.68 13.24 -1.02
C GLU A 145 -13.30 14.14 -2.18
N GLU A 146 -14.28 14.87 -2.72
CA GLU A 146 -14.06 15.85 -3.77
C GLU A 146 -13.05 16.91 -3.32
N ASN A 147 -12.21 17.36 -4.25
CA ASN A 147 -11.16 18.35 -4.05
C ASN A 147 -10.03 17.95 -3.10
N LYS A 148 -10.03 16.72 -2.57
CA LYS A 148 -8.89 16.18 -1.82
C LYS A 148 -7.78 15.74 -2.76
N GLU A 149 -6.55 15.96 -2.32
CA GLU A 149 -5.37 15.39 -2.94
C GLU A 149 -5.08 14.01 -2.33
N ILE A 150 -4.71 13.05 -3.18
CA ILE A 150 -4.24 11.73 -2.77
C ILE A 150 -2.84 11.55 -3.34
N ILE A 151 -1.90 11.22 -2.47
CA ILE A 151 -0.54 10.86 -2.85
C ILE A 151 -0.43 9.34 -2.79
N PHE A 152 0.04 8.72 -3.86
CA PHE A 152 0.27 7.28 -3.90
C PHE A 152 1.74 6.99 -3.65
N THR A 153 2.01 6.04 -2.77
CA THR A 153 3.36 5.63 -2.41
C THR A 153 3.50 4.12 -2.27
N TYR A 154 4.73 3.63 -2.29
CA TYR A 154 5.00 2.22 -2.03
C TYR A 154 6.37 1.98 -1.39
N ASP A 155 6.47 0.85 -0.69
CA ASP A 155 7.71 0.27 -0.19
C ASP A 155 7.99 -1.04 -0.93
N VAL A 156 9.26 -1.44 -1.04
CA VAL A 156 9.67 -2.75 -1.54
C VAL A 156 10.69 -3.34 -0.59
N ASP A 157 10.36 -4.49 -0.01
CA ASP A 157 11.29 -5.31 0.77
C ASP A 157 11.58 -6.64 0.05
N PHE A 158 12.77 -7.19 0.27
CA PHE A 158 13.22 -8.44 -0.32
C PHE A 158 13.58 -9.46 0.78
N GLN A 159 12.89 -10.59 0.79
CA GLN A 159 13.09 -11.62 1.82
C GLN A 159 13.58 -12.93 1.21
N VAL A 160 14.68 -13.46 1.75
CA VAL A 160 15.17 -14.79 1.39
C VAL A 160 14.25 -15.83 2.00
N ARG A 161 13.75 -16.74 1.17
CA ARG A 161 13.07 -17.96 1.62
C ARG A 161 13.98 -19.14 1.31
N LEU A 162 14.43 -19.82 2.37
CA LEU A 162 15.23 -21.05 2.29
C LEU A 162 14.42 -22.15 1.62
#